data_AF-A0A565B128-F1
#
_entry.id   AF-A0A565B128-F1
#
_cell.length_a   1.000
_cell.length_b   1.000
_cell.length_c   1.000
_cell.angle_alpha   90.00
_cell.angle_beta   90.00
_cell.angle_gamma   90.00
#
_symmetry.space_group_name_H-M   'P 1'
#
loop_
_entity.id
_entity.type
_entity.pdbx_description
1 polymer ?
#
loop_
_entity_poly.entity_id
_entity_poly.type
_entity_poly.pdbx_seq_one_letter_code
_entity_poly.pdbx_strand_id
1 'polypeptide(L)'
;MLQKRHSGVGAAVEYAVVHLKVENILVIGHSCCGGIKGLMSIEDDAAPTQSDFIENWVKIGAPARNKIKEEHQDLSYDDQCNKCEKEAVNVSLGNLLSYPFVRAAVVKNTLALRGAHYNFVKGTFDLWELDFKTTPAFAFS
;
A
#
# COMPACT_ATOMS: atom_id res chain seq x y z
N MET A 1 -12.48 15.72 -12.89
CA MET A 1 -12.19 16.50 -11.67
C MET A 1 -11.16 15.72 -10.86
N LEU A 2 -9.94 16.23 -10.70
CA LEU A 2 -8.93 15.62 -9.83
C LEU A 2 -9.44 15.70 -8.39
N GLN A 3 -9.88 14.58 -7.84
CA GLN A 3 -10.30 14.49 -6.45
C GLN A 3 -9.08 14.82 -5.59
N LYS A 4 -9.12 15.94 -4.83
CA LYS A 4 -8.13 16.30 -3.81
C LYS A 4 -8.20 15.32 -2.62
N ARG A 5 -7.99 14.03 -2.85
CA ARG A 5 -7.88 13.04 -1.77
C ARG A 5 -6.40 12.89 -1.43
N HIS A 6 -6.05 13.20 -0.18
CA HIS A 6 -4.71 13.06 0.42
C HIS A 6 -3.64 14.09 0.00
N SER A 7 -3.91 15.38 0.26
CA SER A 7 -2.98 16.48 -0.06
C SER A 7 -1.57 16.33 0.54
N GLY A 8 -1.43 15.75 1.73
CA GLY A 8 -0.13 15.58 2.38
C GLY A 8 0.80 14.62 1.64
N VAL A 9 0.34 13.39 1.39
CA VAL A 9 1.13 12.38 0.66
C VAL A 9 1.36 12.82 -0.78
N GLY A 10 0.32 13.34 -1.46
CA GLY A 10 0.45 13.80 -2.84
C GLY A 10 1.52 14.87 -3.02
N ALA A 11 1.56 15.88 -2.14
CA ALA A 11 2.57 16.94 -2.18
C ALA A 11 3.99 16.41 -1.93
N ALA A 12 4.16 15.47 -0.98
CA ALA A 12 5.46 14.88 -0.70
C ALA A 12 6.00 14.07 -1.89
N VAL A 13 5.15 13.24 -2.51
CA VAL A 13 5.52 12.43 -3.67
C VAL A 13 5.80 13.33 -4.89
N GLU A 14 4.98 14.35 -5.12
CA GLU A 14 5.19 15.34 -6.19
C GLU A 14 6.54 16.04 -6.03
N TYR A 15 6.84 16.54 -4.84
CA TYR A 15 8.11 17.22 -4.59
C TYR A 15 9.32 16.31 -4.81
N ALA A 16 9.28 15.09 -4.26
CA ALA A 16 10.36 14.13 -4.40
C ALA A 16 10.62 13.77 -5.88
N VAL A 17 9.57 13.49 -6.65
CA VAL A 17 9.71 13.02 -8.03
C VAL A 17 9.96 14.17 -9.01
N VAL A 18 9.18 15.25 -8.90
CA VAL A 18 9.20 16.35 -9.87
C VAL A 18 10.33 17.32 -9.60
N HIS A 19 10.65 17.61 -8.34
CA HIS A 19 11.65 18.63 -7.99
C HIS A 19 12.98 18.04 -7.57
N LEU A 20 12.99 17.04 -6.67
CA LEU A 20 14.24 16.43 -6.20
C LEU A 20 14.78 15.35 -7.14
N LYS A 21 13.97 14.86 -8.08
CA LYS A 21 14.35 13.82 -9.05
C LYS A 21 14.86 12.54 -8.39
N VAL A 22 14.19 12.11 -7.31
CA VAL A 22 14.56 10.85 -6.66
C VAL A 22 14.43 9.69 -7.64
N GLU A 23 15.37 8.75 -7.57
CA GLU A 23 15.39 7.58 -8.43
C GLU A 23 14.59 6.41 -7.85
N ASN A 24 14.22 6.49 -6.57
CA ASN A 24 13.63 5.39 -5.83
C ASN A 24 12.51 5.88 -4.90
N ILE A 25 11.37 5.18 -4.91
CA ILE A 25 10.39 5.24 -3.82
C ILE A 25 10.28 3.84 -3.22
N LEU A 26 10.47 3.75 -1.91
CA LEU A 26 10.35 2.52 -1.13
C LEU A 26 9.18 2.64 -0.16
N VAL A 27 8.20 1.75 -0.28
CA VAL A 27 7.10 1.62 0.69
C VAL A 27 7.41 0.47 1.63
N ILE A 28 7.52 0.76 2.93
CA ILE A 28 7.92 -0.23 3.94
C ILE A 28 6.72 -0.56 4.83
N GLY A 29 6.23 -1.79 4.76
CA GLY A 29 5.36 -2.38 5.77
C GLY A 29 6.18 -3.00 6.90
N HIS A 30 5.53 -3.41 7.98
CA HIS A 30 6.24 -3.99 9.12
C HIS A 30 5.40 -4.99 9.90
N SER A 31 6.07 -5.89 10.63
CA SER A 31 5.41 -6.86 11.51
C SER A 31 4.57 -6.20 12.60
N CYS A 32 3.52 -6.90 13.04
CA CYS A 32 2.63 -6.50 14.13
C CYS A 32 2.05 -5.09 13.94
N CYS A 33 1.70 -4.72 12.70
CA CYS A 33 1.19 -3.39 12.40
C CYS A 33 -0.22 -3.18 12.99
N GLY A 34 -0.32 -2.31 13.99
CA GLY A 34 -1.61 -1.98 14.62
C GLY A 34 -2.65 -1.41 13.65
N GLY A 35 -2.22 -0.66 12.62
CA GLY A 35 -3.11 -0.15 11.58
C GLY A 35 -3.70 -1.27 10.70
N ILE A 36 -2.88 -2.27 10.35
CA ILE A 36 -3.34 -3.45 9.59
C ILE A 36 -4.24 -4.33 10.45
N LYS A 37 -3.90 -4.53 11.73
CA LYS A 37 -4.79 -5.24 12.65
C LYS A 37 -6.15 -4.55 12.76
N GLY A 38 -6.15 -3.22 12.93
CA GLY A 38 -7.36 -2.40 12.91
C GLY A 38 -8.16 -2.57 11.62
N LEU A 39 -7.50 -2.50 10.46
CA LEU A 39 -8.13 -2.74 9.15
C LEU A 39 -8.77 -4.14 9.06
N MET A 40 -8.06 -5.18 9.48
CA MET A 40 -8.51 -6.57 9.43
C MET A 40 -9.71 -6.84 10.35
N SER A 41 -9.81 -6.09 11.46
CA SER A 41 -10.93 -6.16 12.41
C SER A 41 -12.19 -5.44 11.95
N ILE A 42 -12.14 -4.60 10.91
CA ILE A 42 -13.34 -3.94 10.38
C ILE A 42 -14.21 -4.99 9.66
N GLU A 43 -15.43 -5.17 10.16
CA GLU A 43 -16.47 -5.99 9.52
C GLU A 43 -17.10 -5.24 8.34
N ASP A 44 -17.55 -5.96 7.32
CA ASP A 44 -18.06 -5.36 6.08
C ASP A 44 -19.42 -4.65 6.27
N ASP A 45 -20.19 -5.07 7.28
CA ASP A 45 -21.49 -4.48 7.67
C ASP A 45 -21.41 -3.69 8.99
N ALA A 46 -20.21 -3.26 9.40
CA ALA A 46 -20.03 -2.57 10.67
C ALA A 46 -20.87 -1.28 10.76
N ALA A 47 -21.49 -1.07 11.92
CA ALA A 47 -22.11 0.17 12.39
C ALA A 47 -21.18 1.40 12.18
N PRO A 48 -21.69 2.65 12.25
CA PRO A 48 -20.86 3.85 12.06
C PRO A 48 -19.54 3.78 12.84
N THR A 49 -18.48 4.26 12.19
CA THR A 49 -17.09 4.09 12.62
C THR A 49 -16.93 4.36 14.12
N GLN A 50 -16.30 3.43 14.85
CA GLN A 50 -16.02 3.60 16.29
C GLN A 50 -14.91 4.63 16.53
N SER A 51 -14.19 5.03 15.48
CA SER A 51 -13.10 6.00 15.52
C SER A 51 -13.38 7.22 14.63
N ASP A 52 -12.94 8.40 15.07
CA ASP A 52 -13.13 9.65 14.34
C ASP A 52 -12.40 9.69 12.99
N PHE A 53 -11.22 9.05 12.91
CA PHE A 53 -10.34 9.13 11.74
C PHE A 53 -9.71 7.81 11.32
N ILE A 54 -9.43 6.92 12.27
CA ILE A 54 -8.56 5.75 12.06
C ILE A 54 -9.17 4.81 11.03
N GLU A 55 -10.44 4.43 11.18
CA GLU A 55 -11.11 3.52 10.24
C GLU A 55 -11.18 4.08 8.83
N ASN A 56 -11.48 5.37 8.69
CA ASN A 56 -11.52 6.03 7.39
C ASN A 56 -10.13 6.07 6.73
N TRP A 57 -9.07 6.24 7.53
CA TRP A 57 -7.70 6.22 7.03
C TRP A 57 -7.26 4.82 6.59
N VAL A 58 -7.45 3.80 7.43
CA VAL A 58 -6.97 2.44 7.12
C VAL A 58 -7.75 1.77 5.98
N LYS A 59 -8.98 2.23 5.68
CA LYS A 59 -9.77 1.78 4.52
C LYS A 59 -9.06 1.96 3.18
N ILE A 60 -8.01 2.78 3.08
CA ILE A 60 -7.12 2.81 1.90
C ILE A 60 -6.57 1.40 1.59
N GLY A 61 -6.31 0.59 2.61
CA GLY A 61 -5.85 -0.79 2.49
C GLY A 61 -6.96 -1.83 2.30
N ALA A 62 -8.23 -1.44 2.18
CA ALA A 62 -9.34 -2.39 2.02
C ALA A 62 -9.15 -3.41 0.87
N PRO A 63 -8.58 -3.05 -0.30
CA PRO A 63 -8.28 -4.04 -1.34
C PRO A 63 -7.36 -5.18 -0.86
N ALA A 64 -6.34 -4.86 -0.05
CA ALA A 64 -5.45 -5.87 0.52
C ALA A 64 -6.19 -6.78 1.50
N ARG A 65 -6.96 -6.20 2.43
CA ARG A 65 -7.79 -6.95 3.37
C ARG A 65 -8.73 -7.91 2.64
N ASN A 66 -9.44 -7.42 1.62
CA ASN A 66 -10.42 -8.22 0.88
C ASN A 66 -9.75 -9.40 0.18
N LYS A 67 -8.64 -9.16 -0.52
CA LYS A 67 -7.86 -10.22 -1.17
C LYS A 67 -7.37 -11.27 -0.18
N ILE A 68 -6.81 -10.86 0.96
CA ILE A 68 -6.33 -11.81 1.97
C ILE A 68 -7.48 -12.60 2.60
N LYS A 69 -8.61 -11.94 2.92
CA LYS A 69 -9.80 -12.64 3.42
C LYS A 69 -10.36 -13.61 2.40
N GLU A 70 -10.24 -13.36 1.10
CA GLU A 70 -10.71 -14.26 0.05
C GLU A 70 -9.76 -15.45 -0.17
N GLU A 71 -8.47 -15.18 -0.34
CA GLU A 71 -7.46 -16.18 -0.73
C GLU A 71 -6.92 -17.02 0.46
N HIS A 72 -7.09 -16.57 1.69
CA HIS A 72 -6.45 -17.15 2.89
C HIS A 72 -7.41 -17.34 4.08
N GLN A 73 -8.64 -17.76 3.79
CA GLN A 73 -9.70 -18.00 4.77
C GLN A 73 -9.33 -19.05 5.84
N ASP A 74 -8.46 -19.99 5.47
CA ASP A 74 -8.02 -21.12 6.28
C ASP A 74 -6.91 -20.76 7.29
N LEU A 75 -6.27 -19.61 7.11
CA LEU A 75 -5.19 -19.17 7.99
C LEU A 75 -5.70 -18.55 9.29
N SER A 76 -4.86 -18.62 10.31
CA SER A 76 -5.10 -17.91 11.58
C SER A 76 -5.22 -16.40 11.34
N TYR A 77 -5.96 -15.71 12.20
CA TYR A 77 -6.14 -14.25 12.09
C TYR A 77 -4.79 -13.51 12.08
N ASP A 78 -3.83 -13.94 12.91
CA ASP A 78 -2.50 -13.34 12.95
C ASP A 78 -1.71 -13.57 11.66
N ASP A 79 -1.83 -14.75 11.04
CA ASP A 79 -1.21 -15.04 9.74
C ASP A 79 -1.86 -14.25 8.60
N GLN A 80 -3.18 -14.06 8.64
CA GLN A 80 -3.86 -13.16 7.72
C GLN A 80 -3.38 -11.72 7.89
N CYS A 81 -3.21 -11.23 9.12
CA CYS A 81 -2.63 -9.90 9.37
C CYS A 81 -1.22 -9.79 8.80
N ASN A 82 -0.34 -10.76 9.07
CA ASN A 82 1.04 -10.78 8.56
C ASN A 82 1.09 -10.75 7.02
N LYS A 83 0.17 -11.44 6.35
CA LYS A 83 0.04 -11.37 4.88
C LYS A 83 -0.51 -10.03 4.40
N CYS A 84 -1.52 -9.50 5.10
CA CYS A 84 -2.13 -8.22 4.79
C CYS A 84 -1.14 -7.06 4.93
N GLU A 85 -0.18 -7.12 5.85
CA GLU A 85 0.91 -6.14 5.96
C GLU A 85 1.71 -6.02 4.66
N LYS A 86 2.05 -7.15 4.03
CA LYS A 86 2.77 -7.16 2.74
C LYS A 86 1.87 -6.76 1.59
N GLU A 87 0.62 -7.23 1.57
CA GLU A 87 -0.30 -6.89 0.49
C GLU A 87 -0.73 -5.41 0.52
N ALA A 88 -0.81 -4.79 1.70
CA ALA A 88 -1.06 -3.36 1.82
C ALA A 88 0.08 -2.50 1.25
N VAL A 89 1.33 -3.00 1.29
CA VAL A 89 2.45 -2.39 0.57
C VAL A 89 2.20 -2.48 -0.94
N ASN A 90 1.78 -3.62 -1.45
CA ASN A 90 1.47 -3.79 -2.89
C ASN A 90 0.33 -2.86 -3.35
N VAL A 91 -0.73 -2.73 -2.56
CA VAL A 91 -1.81 -1.76 -2.81
C VAL A 91 -1.26 -0.33 -2.83
N SER A 92 -0.37 0.02 -1.91
CA SER A 92 0.24 1.36 -1.85
C SER A 92 1.13 1.64 -3.07
N LEU A 93 1.88 0.63 -3.55
CA LEU A 93 2.64 0.74 -4.80
C LEU A 93 1.73 0.94 -6.01
N GLY A 94 0.60 0.23 -6.07
CA GLY A 94 -0.45 0.46 -7.07
C GLY A 94 -1.03 1.88 -6.99
N ASN A 95 -1.31 2.38 -5.79
CA ASN A 95 -1.78 3.74 -5.57
C ASN A 95 -0.76 4.79 -6.04
N LEU A 96 0.54 4.56 -5.87
CA LEU A 96 1.58 5.45 -6.38
C LEU A 96 1.52 5.57 -7.91
N LEU A 97 1.17 4.50 -8.63
CA LEU A 97 1.00 4.55 -10.08
C LEU A 97 -0.21 5.39 -10.53
N SER A 98 -1.16 5.69 -9.64
CA SER A 98 -2.28 6.60 -9.95
C SER A 98 -1.83 8.05 -10.15
N TYR A 99 -0.66 8.44 -9.65
CA TYR A 99 -0.07 9.76 -9.88
C TYR A 99 0.57 9.83 -11.28
N PRO A 100 0.12 10.74 -12.18
CA PRO A 100 0.64 10.80 -13.55
C PRO A 100 2.16 10.99 -13.65
N PHE A 101 2.73 11.81 -12.77
CA PHE A 101 4.17 12.09 -12.75
C PHE A 101 5.00 10.89 -12.26
N VAL A 102 4.48 10.08 -11.33
CA VAL A 102 5.13 8.82 -10.91
C VAL A 102 5.13 7.84 -12.08
N ARG A 103 3.96 7.61 -12.68
CA ARG A 103 3.81 6.69 -13.82
C ARG A 103 4.73 7.07 -14.98
N ALA A 104 4.79 8.35 -15.32
CA ALA A 104 5.67 8.84 -16.38
C ALA A 104 7.16 8.60 -16.05
N ALA A 105 7.59 8.76 -14.80
CA ALA A 105 8.96 8.52 -14.37
C ALA A 105 9.32 7.02 -14.39
N VAL A 106 8.40 6.14 -13.97
CA VAL A 106 8.56 4.69 -14.05
C VAL A 106 8.69 4.23 -15.51
N VAL A 107 7.82 4.69 -16.40
CA VAL A 107 7.87 4.35 -17.85
C VAL A 107 9.18 4.81 -18.50
N LYS A 108 9.69 5.98 -18.09
CA LYS A 108 10.99 6.51 -18.55
C LYS A 108 12.19 5.83 -17.90
N ASN A 109 11.97 4.87 -17.01
CA ASN A 109 13.00 4.18 -16.25
C ASN A 109 13.88 5.14 -15.42
N THR A 110 13.32 6.28 -15.00
CA THR A 110 13.98 7.28 -14.14
C THR A 110 13.55 7.18 -12.68
N LEU A 111 12.59 6.30 -12.37
CA LEU A 111 12.08 6.05 -11.03
C LEU A 111 11.75 4.57 -10.86
N ALA A 112 12.29 3.94 -9.83
CA ALA A 112 11.95 2.57 -9.42
C ALA A 112 11.01 2.59 -8.20
N LEU A 113 9.99 1.74 -8.22
CA LEU A 113 9.08 1.54 -7.09
C LEU A 113 9.39 0.21 -6.40
N ARG A 114 9.62 0.24 -5.09
CA ARG A 114 9.97 -0.94 -4.30
C ARG A 114 9.07 -1.09 -3.10
N GLY A 115 8.74 -2.33 -2.77
CA GLY A 115 8.08 -2.70 -1.53
C GLY A 115 9.08 -3.36 -0.59
N ALA A 116 8.90 -3.14 0.71
CA ALA A 116 9.62 -3.90 1.71
C ALA A 116 8.74 -4.26 2.90
N HIS A 117 9.16 -5.27 3.64
CA HIS A 117 8.56 -5.64 4.92
C HIS A 117 9.65 -5.81 5.97
N TYR A 118 9.60 -4.98 7.01
CA TYR A 118 10.49 -5.08 8.15
C TYR A 118 9.85 -5.91 9.27
N ASN A 119 10.41 -7.08 9.54
CA ASN A 119 9.97 -7.93 10.64
C ASN A 119 10.88 -7.72 11.86
N PHE A 120 10.45 -6.86 12.78
CA PHE A 120 11.21 -6.60 14.02
C PHE A 120 11.12 -7.73 15.04
N VAL A 121 10.14 -8.64 14.93
CA VAL A 121 10.04 -9.82 15.81
C VAL A 121 11.16 -10.81 15.50
N LYS A 122 11.47 -10.99 14.21
CA LYS A 122 12.51 -11.92 13.73
C LYS A 122 13.82 -11.24 13.34
N GLY A 123 13.85 -9.90 13.27
CA GLY A 123 15.01 -9.13 12.83
C GLY A 123 15.30 -9.28 11.33
N THR A 124 14.30 -9.48 10.49
CA THR A 124 14.47 -9.69 9.03
C THR A 124 13.90 -8.53 8.22
N PHE A 125 14.40 -8.37 6.98
CA PHE A 125 13.96 -7.33 6.06
C PHE A 125 13.79 -7.92 4.66
N ASP A 126 12.55 -8.01 4.20
CA ASP A 126 12.23 -8.47 2.85
C ASP A 126 12.16 -7.25 1.91
N LEU A 127 12.71 -7.35 0.71
CA LEU A 127 12.69 -6.29 -0.31
C LEU A 127 12.27 -6.88 -1.65
N TRP A 128 11.35 -6.20 -2.34
CA TRP A 128 10.94 -6.55 -3.70
C TRP A 128 10.75 -5.30 -4.56
N GLU A 129 10.87 -5.47 -5.87
CA GLU A 129 10.68 -4.41 -6.85
C GLU A 129 9.40 -4.65 -7.63
N LEU A 130 8.62 -3.60 -7.86
CA LEU A 130 7.44 -3.69 -8.72
C LEU A 130 7.88 -3.68 -10.18
N ASP A 131 7.79 -4.82 -10.85
CA ASP A 131 8.03 -4.87 -12.29
C ASP A 131 6.79 -4.42 -13.07
N PHE A 132 6.81 -3.15 -13.45
CA PHE A 132 5.75 -2.51 -14.23
C PHE A 132 5.62 -3.09 -15.66
N LYS A 133 6.65 -3.77 -16.19
CA LYS A 133 6.62 -4.34 -17.55
C LYS A 133 5.94 -5.71 -17.60
N THR A 134 5.89 -6.43 -16.49
CA THR A 134 5.36 -7.81 -16.42
C THR A 134 4.05 -7.94 -15.65
N THR A 135 3.54 -6.84 -15.07
CA THR A 135 2.29 -6.85 -14.28
C THR A 135 1.15 -6.13 -15.03
N PRO A 136 0.40 -6.81 -15.92
CA PRO A 136 -0.74 -6.23 -16.61
C PRO A 136 -1.90 -5.86 -15.67
N ALA A 137 -1.89 -6.32 -14.42
CA ALA A 137 -2.96 -6.09 -13.45
C ALA A 137 -3.10 -4.62 -12.96
N PHE A 138 -2.16 -3.74 -13.30
CA PHE A 138 -2.29 -2.29 -13.04
C PHE A 138 -2.69 -1.50 -14.30
N ALA A 139 -2.91 -2.18 -15.43
CA ALA A 139 -3.53 -1.60 -16.59
C ALA A 139 -5.06 -1.73 -16.45
N PHE A 140 -5.69 -0.82 -15.71
CA PHE A 140 -7.15 -0.71 -15.77
C PHE A 140 -7.59 0.75 -15.88
N SER A 141 -8.42 0.95 -16.93
CA SER A 141 -9.63 1.79 -17.05
C SER A 141 -9.70 3.11 -16.28
#